data_AF-A0A1C4FSG7-F1
#
_entry.id   AF-A0A1C4FSG7-F1
#
_cell.length_a   1.000
_cell.length_b   1.000
_cell.length_c   1.000
_cell.angle_alpha   90.00
_cell.angle_beta   90.00
_cell.angle_gamma   90.00
#
_symmetry.space_group_name_H-M   'P 1'
#
loop_
_entity.id
_entity.type
_entity.pdbx_description
1 polymer ?
#
loop_
_entity_poly.entity_id
_entity_poly.type
_entity_poly.pdbx_seq_one_letter_code
_entity_poly.pdbx_strand_id
1 'polypeptide(L)'
;MQYIINSSIVFDRGDGTLKHPESNDVVQLPLPAQRLLLIILESGGEILSRDFLFREVWDKFGLTGSNSNLNQYLSLLRRNMMVFGCENFVITLPKVGIRLDEHISIVKEPKEKLSDHPFVPEPAEPQDKKNQTHSFLN
;
A
#
# COMPACT_ATOMS: atom_id res chain seq x y z
N MET A 1 -5.14 1.59 -3.95
CA MET A 1 -4.20 0.77 -4.73
C MET A 1 -3.15 0.25 -3.77
N GLN A 2 -2.82 -1.02 -3.87
CA GLN A 2 -1.78 -1.68 -3.09
C GLN A 2 -0.71 -2.21 -4.03
N TYR A 3 0.52 -2.27 -3.55
CA TYR A 3 1.66 -2.80 -4.27
C TYR A 3 2.17 -4.01 -3.50
N ILE A 4 2.17 -5.18 -4.14
CA ILE A 4 2.79 -6.38 -3.62
C ILE A 4 4.23 -6.41 -4.14
N ILE A 5 5.18 -6.37 -3.22
CA ILE A 5 6.62 -6.31 -3.46
C ILE A 5 7.19 -7.67 -3.07
N ASN A 6 7.92 -8.30 -3.99
CA ASN A 6 8.58 -9.59 -3.80
C ASN A 6 7.64 -10.68 -3.25
N SER A 7 6.36 -10.65 -3.65
CA SER A 7 5.29 -11.58 -3.23
C SER A 7 5.05 -11.72 -1.71
N SER A 8 5.68 -10.88 -0.89
CA SER A 8 5.72 -11.02 0.58
C SER A 8 5.42 -9.72 1.32
N ILE A 9 5.54 -8.57 0.65
CA ILE A 9 5.40 -7.27 1.28
C ILE A 9 4.28 -6.50 0.60
N VAL A 10 3.36 -5.93 1.38
CA VAL A 10 2.24 -5.16 0.86
C VAL A 10 2.41 -3.69 1.25
N PHE A 11 2.54 -2.81 0.26
CA PHE A 11 2.51 -1.37 0.45
C PHE A 11 1.13 -0.81 0.11
N ASP A 12 0.44 -0.21 1.09
CA ASP A 12 -0.83 0.49 0.87
C ASP A 12 -0.57 1.98 0.60
N ARG A 13 -0.88 2.43 -0.62
CA ARG A 13 -0.72 3.83 -1.02
C ARG A 13 -1.71 4.77 -0.33
N GLY A 14 -2.89 4.29 0.05
CA GLY A 14 -3.92 5.12 0.69
C GLY A 14 -3.54 5.47 2.12
N ASP A 15 -3.07 4.46 2.86
CA ASP A 15 -2.74 4.62 4.28
C ASP A 15 -1.25 4.90 4.52
N GLY A 16 -0.39 4.67 3.51
CA GLY A 16 1.06 4.88 3.63
C GLY A 16 1.76 3.81 4.49
N THR A 17 1.18 2.60 4.55
CA THR A 17 1.66 1.51 5.40
C THR A 17 2.38 0.45 4.60
N LEU A 18 3.43 -0.12 5.19
CA LEU A 18 4.10 -1.33 4.72
C LEU A 18 3.70 -2.48 5.64
N LYS A 19 3.23 -3.59 5.07
CA LYS A 19 2.73 -4.75 5.80
C LYS A 19 3.45 -6.01 5.36
N HIS A 20 3.65 -6.93 6.30
CA HIS A 20 4.13 -8.27 6.02
C HIS A 20 3.03 -9.28 6.37
N PRO A 21 2.32 -9.85 5.39
CA PRO A 21 1.15 -10.71 5.65
C PRO A 21 1.47 -11.95 6.50
N GLU A 22 2.68 -12.50 6.38
CA GLU A 22 3.09 -13.71 7.12
C GLU A 22 3.28 -13.46 8.62
N SER A 23 3.88 -12.31 9.01
CA SER A 23 4.07 -11.97 10.43
C SER A 23 2.99 -11.05 10.99
N ASN A 24 2.08 -10.55 10.13
CA ASN A 24 1.08 -9.54 10.44
C ASN A 24 1.67 -8.21 10.97
N ASP A 25 2.96 -7.96 10.69
CA ASP A 25 3.63 -6.71 11.05
C ASP A 25 3.18 -5.55 10.15
N VAL A 26 3.00 -4.38 10.75
CA VAL A 26 2.59 -3.16 10.04
C VAL A 26 3.46 -1.99 10.46
N VAL A 27 4.02 -1.30 9.46
CA VAL A 27 4.86 -0.11 9.66
C VAL A 27 4.25 1.09 8.93
N GLN A 28 4.02 2.18 9.66
CA GLN A 28 3.63 3.45 9.08
C GLN A 28 4.87 4.18 8.52
N LEU A 29 4.90 4.43 7.22
CA LEU A 29 6.00 5.17 6.61
C LEU A 29 5.78 6.69 6.74
N PRO A 30 6.83 7.50 6.98
CA PRO A 30 6.74 8.95 6.85
C PRO A 30 6.42 9.39 5.42
N LEU A 31 5.76 10.53 5.23
CA LEU A 31 5.35 11.03 3.90
C LEU A 31 6.50 11.08 2.86
N PRO A 32 7.72 11.55 3.17
CA PRO A 32 8.83 11.47 2.20
C PRO A 32 9.21 10.04 1.82
N ALA A 33 9.16 9.10 2.77
CA ALA A 33 9.44 7.69 2.50
C ALA A 33 8.37 7.04 1.63
N GLN A 34 7.09 7.35 1.88
CA GLN A 34 5.97 6.88 1.05
C GLN A 34 6.12 7.35 -0.41
N ARG A 35 6.42 8.65 -0.60
CA ARG A 35 6.63 9.24 -1.93
C ARG A 35 7.84 8.63 -2.64
N LEU A 36 8.96 8.50 -1.94
CA LEU A 36 10.17 7.88 -2.47
C LEU A 36 9.91 6.43 -2.88
N LEU A 37 9.25 5.65 -2.02
CA LEU A 37 8.89 4.27 -2.31
C LEU A 37 7.99 4.17 -3.54
N LEU A 38 6.95 5.00 -3.63
CA LEU A 38 6.04 5.02 -4.77
C LEU A 38 6.77 5.26 -6.10
N ILE A 39 7.66 6.26 -6.14
CA ILE A 39 8.45 6.56 -7.35
C ILE A 39 9.34 5.38 -7.73
N ILE A 40 9.97 4.72 -6.74
CA ILE A 40 10.81 3.53 -6.98
C ILE A 40 9.97 2.38 -7.54
N LEU A 41 8.79 2.11 -6.97
CA LEU A 41 7.90 1.04 -7.43
C LEU A 41 7.31 1.31 -8.82
N GLU A 42 7.10 2.58 -9.17
CA GLU A 42 6.57 2.98 -10.46
C GLU A 42 7.65 3.14 -11.55
N SER A 43 8.93 3.15 -11.16
CA SER A 43 10.06 3.26 -12.09
C SER A 43 10.23 2.05 -13.02
N GLY A 44 9.66 0.90 -12.68
CA GLY A 44 9.81 -0.33 -13.48
C GLY A 44 11.26 -0.80 -13.63
N GLY A 45 12.16 -0.42 -12.72
CA GLY A 45 13.59 -0.76 -12.79
C GLY A 45 14.46 0.28 -13.49
N GLU A 46 13.88 1.38 -13.99
CA GLU A 46 14.65 2.48 -14.56
C GLU A 46 15.55 3.16 -13.53
N ILE A 47 16.61 3.81 -14.02
CA ILE A 47 17.54 4.55 -13.17
C ILE A 47 16.94 5.92 -12.82
N LEU A 48 16.72 6.13 -11.54
CA LEU A 48 16.24 7.37 -10.96
C LEU A 48 17.42 8.25 -10.56
N SER A 49 17.58 9.38 -11.23
CA SER A 49 18.63 10.34 -10.88
C SER A 49 18.36 11.02 -9.55
N ARG A 50 19.42 11.52 -8.89
CA ARG A 50 19.29 12.20 -7.59
C ARG A 50 18.47 13.48 -7.71
N ASP A 51 18.73 14.30 -8.73
CA ASP A 51 17.99 15.53 -9.00
C ASP A 51 16.51 15.27 -9.25
N PHE A 52 16.18 14.20 -9.98
CA PHE A 52 14.80 13.78 -10.16
C PHE A 52 14.15 13.42 -8.81
N LEU A 53 14.82 12.61 -7.99
CA LEU A 53 14.30 12.23 -6.68
C LEU A 53 14.14 13.42 -5.74
N PHE A 54 15.09 14.36 -5.72
CA PHE A 54 14.99 15.59 -4.93
C PHE A 54 13.75 16.39 -5.30
N ARG A 55 13.53 16.59 -6.61
CA ARG A 55 12.38 17.33 -7.11
C ARG A 55 11.05 16.65 -6.78
N GLU A 56 10.95 15.35 -7.07
CA GLU A 56 9.68 14.62 -6.98
C GLU A 56 9.25 14.33 -5.54
N VAL A 57 10.19 14.13 -4.62
CA VAL A 57 9.87 13.78 -3.22
C VAL A 57 9.83 15.00 -2.31
N TRP A 58 10.65 16.02 -2.57
CA TRP A 58 10.81 17.19 -1.69
C TRP A 58 10.38 18.50 -2.36
N ASP A 59 11.02 18.91 -3.46
CA ASP A 59 10.85 20.29 -3.97
C ASP A 59 9.41 20.60 -4.40
N LYS A 60 8.71 19.63 -5.01
CA LYS A 60 7.28 19.74 -5.37
C LYS A 60 6.36 20.02 -4.18
N PHE A 61 6.85 19.84 -2.97
CA PHE A 61 6.12 20.02 -1.72
C PHE A 61 6.73 21.12 -0.84
N GLY A 62 7.57 22.00 -1.42
CA GLY A 62 8.19 23.11 -0.71
C GLY A 62 9.25 22.69 0.31
N LEU A 63 9.79 21.47 0.18
CA LEU A 63 10.89 20.97 1.01
C LEU A 63 12.19 20.96 0.21
N THR A 64 13.33 20.98 0.89
CA THR A 64 14.64 20.86 0.22
C THR A 64 15.17 19.43 0.35
N GLY A 65 15.30 18.75 -0.78
CA GLY A 65 15.95 17.45 -0.84
C GLY A 65 17.48 17.58 -0.64
N SER A 66 18.08 16.63 0.09
CA SER A 66 19.53 16.53 0.19
C SER A 66 19.98 15.08 0.09
N ASN A 67 21.26 14.87 -0.22
CA ASN A 67 21.86 13.54 -0.20
C ASN A 67 21.70 12.85 1.16
N SER A 68 21.79 13.61 2.27
CA SER A 68 21.60 13.08 3.61
C SER A 68 20.17 12.58 3.80
N ASN A 69 19.16 13.38 3.41
CA ASN A 69 17.76 12.98 3.50
C ASN A 69 17.49 11.74 2.63
N LEU A 70 17.93 11.74 1.38
CA LEU A 70 17.74 10.61 0.48
C LEU A 70 18.36 9.34 1.04
N ASN A 71 19.60 9.39 1.51
CA ASN A 71 20.27 8.23 2.12
C ASN A 71 19.56 7.76 3.39
N GLN A 72 19.07 8.68 4.23
CA GLN A 72 18.32 8.34 5.43
C GLN A 72 17.04 7.58 5.09
N TYR A 73 16.24 8.07 4.13
CA TYR A 73 15.00 7.39 3.75
C TYR A 73 15.25 6.11 2.95
N LEU A 74 16.29 6.04 2.12
CA LEU A 74 16.71 4.78 1.48
C LEU A 74 17.12 3.74 2.53
N SER A 75 17.84 4.15 3.57
CA SER A 75 18.23 3.25 4.67
C SER A 75 17.02 2.77 5.46
N LEU A 76 16.06 3.65 5.72
CA LEU A 76 14.77 3.29 6.34
C LEU A 76 14.03 2.26 5.48
N LEU A 77 13.89 2.50 4.18
CA LEU A 77 13.21 1.57 3.27
C LEU A 77 13.93 0.22 3.24
N ARG A 78 15.25 0.21 3.04
CA ARG A 78 16.05 -1.03 3.03
C ARG A 78 15.89 -1.84 4.31
N ARG A 79 15.91 -1.19 5.48
CA ARG A 79 15.72 -1.88 6.76
C ARG A 79 14.34 -2.56 6.82
N ASN A 80 13.27 -1.83 6.49
CA ASN A 80 11.93 -2.39 6.54
C ASN A 80 11.74 -3.54 5.55
N MET A 81 12.27 -3.38 4.32
CA MET A 81 12.23 -4.45 3.32
C MET A 81 12.99 -5.69 3.78
N MET A 82 14.19 -5.52 4.35
CA MET A 82 15.00 -6.61 4.89
C MET A 82 14.30 -7.35 6.04
N VAL A 83 13.69 -6.62 6.98
CA VAL A 83 12.92 -7.22 8.08
C VAL A 83 11.78 -8.10 7.56
N PHE A 84 11.20 -7.73 6.42
CA PHE A 84 10.12 -8.48 5.76
C PHE A 84 10.63 -9.47 4.70
N GLY A 85 11.91 -9.84 4.73
CA GLY A 85 12.47 -10.88 3.85
C GLY A 85 12.82 -10.43 2.42
N CYS A 86 12.79 -9.13 2.14
CA CYS A 86 13.22 -8.56 0.86
C CYS A 86 14.61 -7.94 0.98
N GLU A 87 15.62 -8.73 0.66
CA GLU A 87 16.99 -8.23 0.55
C GLU A 87 17.19 -7.41 -0.74
N ASN A 88 18.22 -6.56 -0.76
CA ASN A 88 18.67 -5.83 -1.96
C ASN A 88 17.60 -4.99 -2.68
N PHE A 89 16.54 -4.53 -1.98
CA PHE A 89 15.42 -3.78 -2.57
C PHE A 89 15.80 -2.71 -3.62
N VAL A 90 16.87 -1.94 -3.40
CA VAL A 90 17.36 -0.92 -4.33
C VAL A 90 18.87 -0.91 -4.48
N ILE A 91 19.32 -0.80 -5.73
CA ILE A 91 20.73 -0.69 -6.12
C ILE A 91 21.09 0.78 -6.26
N THR A 92 22.20 1.20 -5.65
CA THR A 92 22.73 2.56 -5.79
C THR A 92 23.87 2.59 -6.79
N LEU A 93 23.73 3.42 -7.82
CA LEU A 93 24.75 3.65 -8.84
C LEU A 93 25.49 4.96 -8.51
N PRO A 94 26.79 4.90 -8.15
CA PRO A 94 27.58 6.10 -7.86
C PRO A 94 27.52 7.08 -9.03
N LYS A 95 27.32 8.36 -8.73
CA LYS A 95 27.20 9.47 -9.70
C LYS A 95 26.03 9.39 -10.70
N VAL A 96 25.31 8.26 -10.78
CA VAL A 96 24.17 8.10 -11.69
C VAL A 96 22.84 8.25 -10.96
N GLY A 97 22.58 7.42 -9.94
CA GLY A 97 21.25 7.40 -9.32
C GLY A 97 20.98 6.17 -8.47
N ILE A 98 19.71 5.84 -8.34
CA ILE A 98 19.19 4.63 -7.66
C ILE A 98 18.21 3.94 -8.61
N ARG A 99 18.14 2.61 -8.55
CA ARG A 99 17.11 1.84 -9.26
C ARG A 99 16.57 0.72 -8.38
N LEU A 100 15.36 0.26 -8.68
CA LEU A 100 14.84 -0.99 -8.15
C LEU A 100 15.74 -2.15 -8.62
N ASP A 101 15.95 -3.13 -7.75
CA ASP A 101 16.62 -4.37 -8.13
C ASP A 101 15.74 -5.19 -9.09
N GLU A 102 16.35 -5.81 -10.08
CA GLU A 102 15.68 -6.50 -11.20
C GLU A 102 15.02 -7.81 -10.76
N HIS A 103 15.48 -8.36 -9.63
CA HIS A 103 14.94 -9.58 -9.05
C HIS A 103 13.68 -9.34 -8.23
N ILE A 104 13.31 -8.07 -7.97
CA ILE A 104 12.14 -7.71 -7.18
C ILE A 104 10.89 -7.66 -8.07
N SER A 105 9.95 -8.56 -7.84
CA SER A 105 8.65 -8.56 -8.50
C SER A 105 7.70 -7.54 -7.87
N ILE A 106 7.04 -6.72 -8.70
CA ILE A 106 6.03 -5.74 -8.26
C ILE A 106 4.69 -6.07 -8.93
N VAL A 107 3.66 -6.31 -8.13
CA VAL A 107 2.27 -6.48 -8.59
C VAL A 107 1.42 -5.35 -8.04
N LYS A 108 0.65 -4.69 -8.91
CA LYS A 108 -0.27 -3.61 -8.51
C LYS A 108 -1.67 -4.17 -8.43
N GLU A 109 -2.28 -4.06 -7.25
CA GLU A 109 -3.66 -4.49 -7.03
C GLU A 109 -4.55 -3.29 -6.74
N PRO A 110 -5.75 -3.22 -7.35
CA PRO A 110 -6.82 -2.39 -6.83
C PRO A 110 -7.05 -2.81 -5.37
N LYS A 111 -7.22 -1.83 -4.47
CA LYS A 111 -7.73 -2.16 -3.13
C LYS A 111 -9.18 -2.54 -3.39
N GLU A 112 -9.46 -3.84 -3.55
CA GLU A 112 -10.85 -4.30 -3.58
C GLU A 112 -11.49 -3.73 -2.32
N LYS A 113 -12.57 -2.96 -2.54
CA LYS A 113 -13.32 -2.38 -1.44
C LYS A 113 -13.69 -3.54 -0.54
N LEU A 114 -13.25 -3.49 0.71
CA LEU A 114 -13.82 -4.28 1.77
C LEU A 114 -15.33 -4.20 1.60
N SER A 115 -15.93 -5.36 1.38
CA SER A 115 -17.34 -5.58 1.11
C SER A 115 -18.24 -4.66 1.94
N ASP A 116 -18.89 -3.69 1.29
CA ASP A 116 -20.23 -3.25 1.69
C ASP A 116 -21.18 -4.43 1.42
N HIS A 117 -21.12 -5.47 2.26
CA HIS A 117 -22.26 -6.35 2.43
C HIS A 117 -23.22 -5.60 3.37
N PRO A 118 -24.32 -5.00 2.90
CA PRO A 118 -25.44 -4.75 3.79
C PRO A 118 -25.86 -6.13 4.32
N PHE A 119 -25.76 -6.27 5.64
CA PHE A 119 -26.47 -7.23 6.47
C PHE A 119 -27.72 -7.75 5.76
N VAL A 120 -27.71 -9.04 5.38
CA VAL A 120 -28.88 -9.71 4.82
C VAL A 120 -29.95 -9.72 5.91
N PRO A 121 -31.11 -9.04 5.78
CA PRO A 121 -32.21 -9.34 6.65
C PRO A 121 -32.74 -10.72 6.24
N GLU A 122 -32.83 -11.58 7.26
CA GLU A 122 -33.44 -12.90 7.27
C GLU A 122 -34.75 -12.96 6.45
N PRO A 123 -35.04 -14.04 5.72
CA PRO A 123 -36.20 -14.10 4.85
C PRO A 123 -37.47 -14.13 5.69
N ALA A 124 -38.24 -13.04 5.67
CA ALA A 124 -39.58 -13.03 6.22
C ALA A 124 -40.47 -13.96 5.38
N GLU A 125 -40.91 -15.05 6.02
CA GLU A 125 -41.90 -16.00 5.51
C GLU A 125 -43.18 -15.31 4.96
N PRO A 126 -43.86 -15.93 3.98
CA PRO A 126 -45.02 -15.33 3.33
C PRO A 126 -46.24 -15.33 4.27
N GLN A 127 -46.74 -14.14 4.62
CA GLN A 127 -48.02 -14.02 5.33
C GLN A 127 -49.20 -14.13 4.35
N ASP A 128 -49.64 -15.36 4.11
CA ASP A 128 -51.05 -15.66 3.79
C ASP A 128 -51.83 -15.57 5.12
N LYS A 129 -52.59 -14.50 5.32
CA LYS A 129 -53.64 -14.48 6.35
C LYS A 129 -54.97 -14.12 5.72
N LYS A 130 -55.70 -15.19 5.39
CA LYS A 130 -57.14 -15.26 5.18
C LYS A 130 -57.89 -14.51 6.27
N ASN A 131 -58.66 -13.51 5.85
CA ASN A 131 -59.70 -12.89 6.67
C ASN A 131 -60.96 -13.76 6.67
N GLN A 132 -61.21 -14.46 7.78
CA GLN A 132 -62.52 -14.97 8.24
C GLN A 132 -62.28 -15.66 9.61
N THR A 133 -63.05 -15.53 10.70
CA THR A 133 -64.50 -15.53 10.88
C THR A 133 -64.80 -15.33 12.37
N HIS A 134 -65.85 -14.54 12.70
CA HIS A 134 -66.80 -14.71 13.84
C HIS A 134 -66.28 -14.58 15.30
N SER A 135 -67.07 -14.33 16.34
CA SER A 135 -68.44 -13.83 16.56
C SER A 135 -68.68 -13.97 18.07
N PHE A 136 -69.47 -13.05 18.64
CA PHE A 136 -70.41 -13.20 19.77
C PHE A 136 -69.95 -13.52 21.22
N LEU A 137 -70.57 -12.71 22.11
CA LEU A 137 -71.08 -12.93 23.48
C LEU A 137 -70.09 -13.02 24.65
N ASN A 138 -70.24 -12.09 25.61
CA ASN A 138 -71.01 -12.34 26.85
C ASN A 138 -71.41 -11.01 27.54
#